data_AF-A0A7S3GKG2-F1
#
_entry.id   AF-A0A7S3GKG2-F1
#
_cell.length_a   1.000
_cell.length_b   1.000
_cell.length_c   1.000
_cell.angle_alpha   90.00
_cell.angle_beta   90.00
_cell.angle_gamma   90.00
#
_symmetry.space_group_name_H-M   'P 1'
#
loop_
_entity.id
_entity.type
_entity.pdbx_description
1 polymer ?
#
loop_
_entity_poly.entity_id
_entity_poly.type
_entity_poly.pdbx_seq_one_letter_code
_entity_poly.pdbx_strand_id
1 'polypeptide(L)'
;PFEAVDADIKKKGFITVCNHMSTLDDPSIPGAIVPFPYYFSSNYTRWVTCAKDVCFRNKLIAEFLRTGMTLPIDRKGGKQQPVIDLLHHLSQTGKWVHLFPEGRGKADMTP
;
A
#
# COMPACT_ATOMS: atom_id res chain seq x y z
N PRO A 1 7.95 2.52 30.31
CA PRO A 1 8.04 3.81 29.57
C PRO A 1 7.51 3.75 28.12
N PHE A 2 7.54 2.59 27.45
CA PHE A 2 6.99 2.41 26.10
C PHE A 2 5.47 2.19 26.08
N GLU A 3 4.92 1.46 27.07
CA GLU A 3 3.47 1.15 27.16
C GLU A 3 2.56 2.37 27.38
N ALA A 4 3.09 3.45 27.96
CA ALA A 4 2.31 4.66 28.24
C ALA A 4 2.11 5.54 26.98
N VAL A 5 2.92 5.36 25.94
CA VAL A 5 2.76 6.05 24.65
C VAL A 5 1.68 5.36 23.79
N ASP A 6 1.48 4.06 23.97
CA ASP A 6 0.51 3.26 23.20
C ASP A 6 -0.96 3.51 23.58
N ALA A 7 -1.23 3.91 24.82
CA ALA A 7 -2.59 4.03 25.34
C ALA A 7 -3.35 5.27 24.82
N ASP A 8 -2.65 6.33 24.40
CA ASP A 8 -3.26 7.61 23.97
C ASP A 8 -3.15 7.88 22.45
N ILE A 9 -2.47 6.98 21.71
CA ILE A 9 -2.63 6.90 20.25
C ILE A 9 -3.97 6.22 19.98
N LYS A 10 -5.07 6.97 20.17
CA LYS A 10 -6.35 6.68 19.50
C LYS A 10 -6.02 6.22 18.09
N LYS A 11 -6.40 4.99 17.69
CA LYS A 11 -6.18 4.33 16.38
C LYS A 11 -6.10 5.32 15.19
N LYS A 12 -4.97 6.03 15.06
CA LYS A 12 -4.76 7.08 14.07
C LYS A 12 -4.08 6.41 12.91
N GLY A 13 -4.74 6.40 11.76
CA GLY A 13 -4.15 5.87 10.53
C GLY A 13 -2.84 6.57 10.21
N PHE A 14 -1.95 5.81 9.59
CA PHE A 14 -0.69 6.34 9.10
C PHE A 14 -0.73 6.34 7.58
N ILE A 15 -0.51 7.50 6.95
CA ILE A 15 -0.45 7.61 5.50
C ILE A 15 0.97 8.01 5.11
N THR A 16 1.62 7.21 4.29
CA THR A 16 2.91 7.53 3.68
C THR A 16 2.74 7.80 2.20
N VAL A 17 3.42 8.83 1.71
CA VAL A 17 3.41 9.24 0.30
C VAL A 17 4.86 9.33 -0.16
N CYS A 18 5.20 8.67 -1.26
CA CYS A 18 6.52 8.79 -1.87
C CYS A 18 6.47 8.74 -3.40
N ASN A 19 7.59 9.10 -4.03
CA ASN A 19 7.78 8.97 -5.46
C ASN A 19 7.90 7.49 -5.88
N HIS A 20 7.52 7.17 -7.11
CA HIS A 20 7.53 5.79 -7.62
C HIS A 20 8.58 5.58 -8.70
N MET A 21 9.67 4.93 -8.34
CA MET A 21 10.78 4.67 -9.24
C MET A 21 10.69 3.29 -9.88
N SER A 22 10.24 2.29 -9.14
CA SER A 22 10.22 0.91 -9.59
C SER A 22 9.09 0.09 -8.95
N THR A 23 8.68 -1.00 -9.61
CA THR A 23 7.74 -1.98 -9.03
C THR A 23 8.30 -2.71 -7.81
N LEU A 24 9.61 -2.60 -7.54
CA LEU A 24 10.25 -3.14 -6.35
C LEU A 24 10.12 -2.22 -5.14
N ASP A 25 9.67 -0.97 -5.31
CA ASP A 25 9.47 -0.03 -4.20
C ASP A 25 8.42 -0.61 -3.21
N ASP A 26 7.33 -1.17 -3.73
CA ASP A 26 6.23 -1.76 -2.98
C ASP A 26 6.67 -2.90 -2.03
N PRO A 27 7.41 -3.95 -2.48
CA PRO A 27 7.89 -5.00 -1.59
C PRO A 27 9.14 -4.63 -0.78
N SER A 28 10.01 -3.75 -1.30
CA SER A 28 11.29 -3.44 -0.63
C SER A 28 11.11 -2.58 0.62
N ILE A 29 10.22 -1.58 0.59
CA ILE A 29 9.96 -0.69 1.73
C ILE A 29 9.48 -1.47 2.97
N PRO A 30 8.37 -2.25 2.92
CA PRO A 30 7.97 -3.06 4.08
C PRO A 30 9.00 -4.12 4.42
N GLY A 31 9.72 -4.70 3.45
CA GLY A 31 10.71 -5.74 3.68
C GLY A 31 11.93 -5.22 4.45
N ALA A 32 12.26 -3.94 4.27
CA ALA A 32 13.37 -3.28 4.96
C ALA A 32 13.01 -2.83 6.38
N ILE A 33 11.75 -2.48 6.65
CA ILE A 33 11.35 -1.82 7.90
C ILE A 33 10.48 -2.68 8.83
N VAL A 34 9.76 -3.67 8.30
CA VAL A 34 8.87 -4.54 9.08
C VAL A 34 9.59 -5.85 9.36
N PRO A 35 9.76 -6.26 10.64
CA PRO A 35 10.35 -7.55 10.95
C PRO A 35 9.54 -8.68 10.31
N PHE A 36 10.23 -9.70 9.79
CA PHE A 36 9.62 -10.80 9.03
C PHE A 36 8.35 -11.43 9.64
N PRO A 37 8.27 -11.67 10.97
CA PRO A 37 7.05 -12.23 11.58
C PRO A 37 5.81 -11.35 11.43
N TYR A 38 5.99 -10.04 11.28
CA TYR A 38 4.92 -9.06 11.17
C TYR A 38 4.61 -8.66 9.72
N TYR A 39 5.44 -9.07 8.76
CA TYR A 39 5.34 -8.68 7.37
C TYR A 39 3.97 -9.04 6.74
N PHE A 40 3.43 -10.21 7.11
CA PHE A 40 2.13 -10.70 6.64
C PHE A 40 0.96 -10.32 7.56
N SER A 41 1.17 -9.44 8.53
CA SER A 41 0.11 -8.95 9.40
C SER A 41 -0.42 -7.61 8.90
N SER A 42 -1.73 -7.55 8.62
CA SER A 42 -2.40 -6.33 8.17
C SER A 42 -2.46 -5.22 9.23
N ASN A 43 -2.00 -5.48 10.45
CA ASN A 43 -1.85 -4.49 11.51
C ASN A 43 -0.49 -3.78 11.47
N TYR A 44 0.53 -4.42 10.91
CA TYR A 44 1.93 -3.96 10.99
C TYR A 44 2.55 -3.64 9.63
N THR A 45 1.85 -3.96 8.54
CA THR A 45 2.29 -3.64 7.18
C THR A 45 1.35 -2.65 6.50
N ARG A 46 1.83 -2.08 5.40
CA ARG A 46 1.11 -1.09 4.59
C ARG A 46 0.09 -1.73 3.66
N TRP A 47 -1.03 -1.05 3.48
CA TRP A 47 -1.91 -1.21 2.34
C TRP A 47 -1.47 -0.28 1.22
N VAL A 48 -1.27 -0.81 0.02
CA VAL A 48 -0.80 -0.04 -1.14
C VAL A 48 -1.66 -0.37 -2.35
N THR A 49 -1.69 0.51 -3.34
CA THR A 49 -2.39 0.25 -4.61
C THR A 49 -1.40 -0.02 -5.74
N CYS A 50 -1.64 -1.07 -6.53
CA CYS A 50 -0.95 -1.25 -7.81
C CYS A 50 -1.92 -1.23 -9.00
N ALA A 51 -1.44 -0.71 -10.13
CA ALA A 51 -2.14 -0.66 -11.40
C ALA A 51 -2.64 -2.05 -11.85
N LYS A 52 -3.95 -2.19 -12.01
CA LYS A 52 -4.60 -3.47 -12.37
C LYS A 52 -4.11 -4.02 -13.71
N ASP A 53 -3.90 -3.14 -14.68
CA ASP A 53 -3.42 -3.45 -16.04
C ASP A 53 -1.97 -3.91 -16.07
N VAL A 54 -1.16 -3.61 -15.04
CA VAL A 54 0.26 -3.98 -14.97
C VAL A 54 0.46 -5.19 -14.05
N CYS A 55 0.07 -5.06 -12.78
CA CYS A 55 0.36 -5.99 -11.70
C CYS A 55 -0.55 -7.23 -11.64
N PHE A 56 -1.79 -7.13 -12.13
CA PHE A 56 -2.83 -8.15 -11.92
C PHE A 56 -3.13 -8.98 -13.18
N ARG A 57 -2.23 -8.99 -14.16
CA ARG A 57 -2.37 -9.79 -15.40
C ARG A 57 -2.15 -11.29 -15.18
N ASN A 58 -1.25 -11.65 -14.26
CA ASN A 58 -0.96 -13.04 -13.93
C ASN A 58 -1.60 -13.40 -12.58
N LYS A 59 -2.40 -14.48 -12.54
CA LYS A 59 -3.10 -14.94 -11.32
C LYS A 59 -2.16 -15.20 -10.15
N LEU A 60 -0.97 -15.75 -10.40
CA LEU A 60 0.00 -16.04 -9.34
C LEU A 60 0.56 -14.75 -8.72
N ILE A 61 0.92 -13.79 -9.57
CA ILE A 61 1.43 -12.49 -9.14
C ILE A 61 0.32 -11.70 -8.42
N ALA A 62 -0.91 -11.74 -8.95
CA ALA A 62 -2.08 -11.14 -8.33
C ALA A 62 -2.34 -11.66 -6.91
N GLU A 63 -2.21 -12.97 -6.71
CA GLU A 63 -2.42 -13.59 -5.40
C GLU A 63 -1.29 -13.27 -4.41
N PHE A 64 -0.05 -13.26 -4.89
CA PHE A 64 1.09 -12.81 -4.09
C PHE A 64 0.92 -11.35 -3.63
N LEU A 65 0.52 -10.46 -4.54
CA LEU A 65 0.28 -9.05 -4.24
C LEU A 65 -0.87 -8.85 -3.25
N ARG A 66 -1.96 -9.62 -3.37
CA ARG A 66 -3.08 -9.59 -2.41
C ARG A 66 -2.65 -10.02 -1.01
N THR A 67 -1.86 -11.09 -0.93
CA THR A 67 -1.27 -11.55 0.34
C THR A 67 -0.38 -10.48 0.97
N GLY A 68 0.25 -9.64 0.15
CA GLY A 68 1.02 -8.47 0.56
C GLY A 68 0.20 -7.17 0.68
N MET A 69 -1.12 -7.23 0.91
CA MET A 69 -1.99 -6.07 1.15
C MET A 69 -1.99 -5.05 0.01
N THR A 70 -1.76 -5.52 -1.22
CA THR A 70 -1.79 -4.69 -2.42
C THR A 70 -3.17 -4.76 -3.07
N LEU A 71 -3.79 -3.60 -3.23
CA LEU A 71 -5.11 -3.44 -3.81
C LEU A 71 -5.00 -3.04 -5.29
N PRO A 72 -5.81 -3.62 -6.19
CA PRO A 72 -5.82 -3.21 -7.59
C PRO A 72 -6.49 -1.84 -7.75
N ILE A 73 -5.87 -0.93 -8.48
CA ILE A 73 -6.46 0.37 -8.88
C ILE A 73 -6.52 0.49 -10.41
N ASP A 74 -7.60 1.07 -10.92
CA ASP A 74 -7.69 1.44 -12.33
C ASP A 74 -7.15 2.86 -12.52
N ARG A 75 -5.99 2.98 -13.16
CA ARG A 75 -5.37 4.30 -13.41
C ARG A 75 -6.20 5.19 -14.32
N LYS A 76 -7.10 4.62 -15.13
CA LYS A 76 -7.99 5.34 -16.05
C LYS A 76 -9.39 5.56 -15.46
N GLY A 77 -9.68 4.98 -14.29
CA GLY A 77 -10.99 5.02 -13.64
C GLY A 77 -11.32 6.31 -12.88
N GLY A 78 -10.47 7.33 -12.96
CA GLY A 78 -10.66 8.59 -12.21
C GLY A 78 -10.41 8.46 -10.71
N LYS A 79 -10.81 9.47 -9.92
CA LYS A 79 -10.57 9.49 -8.46
C LYS A 79 -11.62 8.73 -7.64
N GLN A 80 -12.83 8.62 -8.18
CA GLN A 80 -13.97 7.99 -7.51
C GLN A 80 -13.95 6.49 -7.82
N GLN A 81 -13.19 5.74 -7.03
CA GLN A 81 -13.07 4.30 -7.16
C GLN A 81 -13.27 3.63 -5.80
N PRO A 82 -13.89 2.44 -5.75
CA PRO A 82 -14.09 1.71 -4.49
C PRO A 82 -12.80 1.45 -3.70
N VAL A 83 -11.67 1.32 -4.40
CA VAL A 83 -10.36 1.14 -3.77
C VAL A 83 -9.92 2.38 -2.99
N ILE A 84 -10.25 3.58 -3.46
CA ILE A 84 -9.93 4.83 -2.77
C ILE A 84 -10.77 4.97 -1.50
N ASP A 85 -12.07 4.63 -1.58
CA ASP A 85 -12.95 4.61 -0.40
C ASP A 85 -12.47 3.58 0.64
N LEU A 86 -11.99 2.43 0.18
CA LEU A 86 -11.39 1.42 1.04
C LEU A 86 -10.11 1.93 1.72
N LEU A 87 -9.20 2.58 1.00
CA LEU A 87 -8.01 3.19 1.60
C LEU A 87 -8.36 4.26 2.62
N HIS A 88 -9.38 5.07 2.35
CA HIS A 88 -9.89 6.06 3.29
C HIS A 88 -10.39 5.39 4.58
N HIS A 89 -11.21 4.34 4.45
CA HIS A 89 -11.69 3.56 5.58
C HIS A 89 -10.56 2.88 6.38
N LEU A 90 -9.56 2.31 5.69
CA LEU A 90 -8.39 1.70 6.32
C LEU A 90 -7.60 2.73 7.15
N SER A 91 -7.39 3.93 6.60
CA SER A 91 -6.78 5.03 7.34
C SER A 91 -7.59 5.42 8.59
N GLN A 92 -8.92 5.55 8.47
CA GLN A 92 -9.79 5.86 9.61
C GLN A 92 -9.79 4.79 10.71
N THR A 93 -9.46 3.54 10.36
CA THR A 93 -9.44 2.41 11.31
C THR A 93 -8.06 2.15 11.92
N GLY A 94 -7.10 3.05 11.69
CA GLY A 94 -5.76 2.95 12.27
C GLY A 94 -4.77 2.12 11.46
N LYS A 95 -5.09 1.81 10.19
CA LYS A 95 -4.18 1.06 9.32
C LYS A 95 -3.15 1.98 8.69
N TRP A 96 -2.03 1.38 8.30
CA TRP A 96 -1.01 2.03 7.50
C TRP A 96 -1.39 1.94 6.01
N VAL A 97 -1.51 3.09 5.35
CA VAL A 97 -1.74 3.24 3.91
C VAL A 97 -0.51 3.87 3.26
N HIS A 98 -0.08 3.33 2.13
CA HIS A 98 1.03 3.84 1.33
C HIS A 98 0.56 4.20 -0.07
N LEU A 99 0.93 5.39 -0.55
CA LEU A 99 0.49 5.93 -1.83
C LEU A 99 1.66 6.41 -2.68
N PHE A 100 1.56 6.11 -3.97
CA PHE A 100 2.41 6.65 -5.04
C PHE A 100 1.56 7.55 -5.93
N PRO A 101 1.50 8.88 -5.67
CA PRO A 101 0.53 9.78 -6.30
C PRO A 101 0.80 10.01 -7.79
N GLU A 102 1.99 9.65 -8.28
CA GLU A 102 2.37 9.72 -9.70
C GLU A 102 1.49 8.81 -10.57
N GLY A 103 0.97 7.71 -10.00
CA GLY A 103 0.15 6.73 -10.72
C GLY A 103 0.87 6.02 -11.87
N ARG A 104 2.19 6.21 -12.01
CA ARG A 104 3.06 5.63 -13.04
C ARG A 104 4.45 5.44 -12.44
N GLY A 105 5.16 4.42 -12.87
CA GLY A 105 6.59 4.28 -12.54
C GLY A 105 7.44 5.03 -13.55
N LYS A 106 8.71 5.27 -13.24
CA LYS A 106 9.65 5.92 -14.18
C LYS A 106 9.80 5.18 -15.52
N ALA A 107 9.63 3.85 -15.53
CA ALA A 107 9.63 3.07 -16.77
C ALA A 107 8.46 3.40 -17.72
N ASP A 108 7.35 3.98 -17.21
CA ASP A 108 6.24 4.47 -18.02
C ASP A 108 6.49 5.90 -18.56
N MET A 109 7.63 6.54 -18.20
CA MET A 109 8.01 7.89 -18.65
C MET A 109 8.98 7.89 -19.85
N THR A 110 9.38 6.72 -20.36
CA THR A 110 10.12 6.64 -21.64
C THR A 110 9.16 6.82 -22.82
N PRO A 111 9.45 7.73 -23.78
CA PRO A 111 8.62 7.95 -24.96
C PRO A 111 8.47 6.70 -25.84
#